data_AF-A0A134B172-F1
#
_entry.id   AF-A0A134B172-F1
#
_cell.length_a   1.000
_cell.length_b   1.000
_cell.length_c   1.000
_cell.angle_alpha   90.00
_cell.angle_beta   90.00
_cell.angle_gamma   90.00
#
_symmetry.space_group_name_H-M   'P 1'
#
loop_
_entity.id
_entity.type
_entity.pdbx_description
1 polymer ?
#
loop_
_entity_poly.entity_id
_entity_poly.type
_entity_poly.pdbx_seq_one_letter_code
_entity_poly.pdbx_strand_id
1 'polypeptide(L)'
;METAPYLTDAVAQRWPMVKSLIRVEHEVSKPNAQPKKETRYYISSLDFSALSAKDVVYYIREHWGIENRLHWRLDVTFKEDACRARKNYSARNLNLLRKFTLAILRQQNDKLSLKARRWKCSLQPDYLKKVLGF
;
A
#
# COMPACT_ATOMS: atom_id res chain seq x y z
N MET A 1 8.81 -31.78 16.40
CA MET A 1 8.49 -30.62 15.54
C MET A 1 9.67 -29.68 15.69
N GLU A 2 10.64 -29.74 14.77
CA GLU A 2 11.84 -28.91 14.88
C GLU A 2 11.45 -27.45 14.67
N THR A 3 11.54 -26.68 15.74
CA THR A 3 11.41 -25.22 15.71
C THR A 3 12.55 -24.66 14.86
N ALA A 4 12.21 -23.75 13.95
CA ALA A 4 13.22 -23.04 13.18
C ALA A 4 14.29 -22.47 14.14
N PRO A 5 15.60 -22.71 13.91
CA PRO A 5 16.66 -22.49 14.92
C PRO A 5 16.83 -21.04 15.40
N TYR A 6 16.09 -20.11 14.81
CA TYR A 6 16.09 -18.67 15.09
C TYR A 6 14.83 -18.17 15.82
N LEU A 7 13.85 -19.03 16.10
CA LEU A 7 12.67 -18.70 16.91
C LEU A 7 12.80 -19.37 18.28
N THR A 8 12.86 -18.57 19.35
CA THR A 8 12.82 -19.11 20.71
C THR A 8 11.44 -19.68 21.02
N ASP A 9 11.36 -20.66 21.93
CA ASP A 9 10.10 -21.28 22.34
C ASP A 9 9.08 -20.25 22.84
N ALA A 10 9.55 -19.22 23.54
CA ALA A 10 8.70 -18.11 24.02
C ALA A 10 8.06 -17.31 22.86
N VAL A 11 8.79 -17.10 21.76
CA VAL A 11 8.27 -16.43 20.55
C VAL A 11 7.28 -17.35 19.83
N ALA A 12 7.61 -18.63 19.68
CA ALA A 12 6.73 -19.61 19.06
C ALA A 12 5.41 -19.77 19.83
N GLN A 13 5.45 -19.76 21.16
CA GLN A 13 4.25 -19.85 21.99
C GLN A 13 3.37 -18.59 21.90
N ARG A 14 3.99 -17.40 21.87
CA ARG A 14 3.26 -16.13 21.79
C ARG A 14 2.72 -15.85 20.38
N TRP A 15 3.40 -16.34 19.34
CA TRP A 15 3.07 -16.11 17.94
C TRP A 15 3.07 -17.43 17.15
N PRO A 16 2.10 -18.33 17.41
CA PRO A 16 2.11 -19.69 16.85
C PRO A 16 2.01 -19.75 15.32
N MET A 17 1.54 -18.66 14.69
CA MET A 17 1.44 -18.57 13.24
C MET A 17 2.74 -18.12 12.57
N VAL A 18 3.74 -17.61 13.32
CA VAL A 18 4.99 -17.12 12.72
C VAL A 18 5.85 -18.30 12.30
N LYS A 19 6.18 -18.36 11.02
CA LYS A 19 7.05 -19.38 10.43
C LYS A 19 8.42 -18.84 10.03
N SER A 20 8.57 -17.52 9.93
CA SER A 20 9.78 -16.89 9.42
C SER A 20 10.06 -15.53 10.04
N LEU A 21 11.36 -15.26 10.22
CA LEU A 21 11.92 -13.97 10.60
C LEU A 21 12.78 -13.47 9.44
N ILE A 22 12.54 -12.25 8.98
CA ILE A 22 13.22 -11.68 7.82
C ILE A 22 13.96 -10.43 8.27
N ARG A 23 15.27 -10.36 7.97
CA ARG A 23 16.08 -9.15 8.09
C ARG A 23 16.29 -8.56 6.70
N VAL A 24 15.90 -7.30 6.53
CA VAL A 24 16.19 -6.53 5.30
C VAL A 24 17.12 -5.39 5.66
N GLU A 25 18.26 -5.34 4.99
CA GLU A 25 19.17 -4.21 5.02
C GLU A 25 18.95 -3.36 3.78
N HIS A 26 18.76 -2.07 3.99
CA HIS A 26 18.52 -1.09 2.95
C HIS A 26 19.59 -0.01 3.00
N GLU A 27 20.26 0.22 1.89
CA GLU A 27 21.25 1.28 1.73
C GLU A 27 20.78 2.29 0.69
N VAL A 28 20.78 3.56 1.06
CA VAL A 28 20.46 4.67 0.15
C VAL A 28 21.68 5.54 -0.03
N SER A 29 22.16 5.62 -1.26
CA SER A 29 23.24 6.52 -1.68
C SER A 29 22.64 7.68 -2.48
N LYS A 30 23.03 8.90 -2.14
CA LYS A 30 22.65 10.12 -2.87
C LYS A 30 23.90 10.83 -3.36
N PRO A 31 23.85 11.55 -4.50
CA PRO A 31 24.95 12.41 -4.90
C PRO A 31 25.29 13.39 -3.77
N ASN A 32 26.59 13.51 -3.43
CA ASN A 32 27.11 14.39 -2.39
C ASN A 32 26.55 14.16 -0.96
N ALA A 33 26.07 12.96 -0.65
CA ALA A 33 25.70 12.61 0.72
C ALA A 33 26.27 11.24 1.13
N GLN A 34 26.53 11.07 2.42
CA GLN A 34 26.96 9.79 2.95
C GLN A 34 25.85 8.73 2.79
N PRO A 35 26.21 7.48 2.42
CA PRO A 35 25.25 6.39 2.32
C PRO A 35 24.54 6.17 3.66
N LYS A 36 23.21 6.08 3.63
CA LYS A 36 22.40 5.77 4.82
C LYS A 36 22.01 4.30 4.80
N LYS A 37 22.37 3.57 5.85
CA LYS A 37 21.95 2.18 6.08
C LYS A 37 20.79 2.12 7.07
N GLU A 38 19.82 1.26 6.79
CA GLU A 38 18.68 0.98 7.66
C GLU A 38 18.43 -0.52 7.67
N THR A 39 18.21 -1.08 8.86
CA THR A 39 17.84 -2.49 9.03
C THR A 39 16.40 -2.59 9.49
N ARG A 40 15.60 -3.41 8.82
CA ARG A 40 14.20 -3.67 9.16
C ARG A 40 13.99 -5.16 9.40
N TYR A 41 13.19 -5.48 10.40
CA TYR A 41 12.82 -6.85 10.75
C TYR A 41 11.35 -7.07 10.45
N TYR A 42 11.02 -8.20 9.83
CA TYR A 42 9.65 -8.62 9.54
C TYR A 42 9.42 -10.03 10.08
N ILE A 43 8.18 -10.27 10.50
CA ILE A 43 7.67 -11.60 10.86
C ILE A 43 6.61 -11.99 9.85
N SER A 44 6.55 -13.28 9.53
CA SER A 44 5.55 -13.77 8.59
C SER A 44 5.11 -15.19 8.92
N SER A 45 3.85 -15.47 8.60
CA SER A 45 3.29 -16.82 8.65
C SER A 45 3.60 -17.64 7.40
N LEU A 46 4.19 -17.03 6.38
CA LEU A 46 4.71 -17.74 5.22
C LEU A 46 6.03 -18.40 5.58
N ASP A 47 6.22 -19.61 5.07
CA ASP A 47 7.49 -20.30 5.11
C ASP A 47 8.30 -19.87 3.88
N PHE A 48 9.43 -19.19 4.11
CA PHE A 48 10.32 -18.73 3.05
C PHE A 48 11.51 -19.67 2.82
N SER A 49 11.54 -20.86 3.45
CA SER A 49 12.62 -21.84 3.25
C SER A 49 12.77 -22.27 1.78
N ALA A 50 11.67 -22.27 1.02
CA ALA A 50 11.64 -22.59 -0.40
C ALA A 50 11.65 -21.35 -1.33
N LEU A 51 11.69 -20.13 -0.79
CA LEU A 51 11.61 -18.88 -1.56
C LEU A 51 12.97 -18.21 -1.62
N SER A 52 13.26 -17.53 -2.73
CA SER A 52 14.49 -16.76 -2.86
C SER A 52 14.39 -15.44 -2.08
N ALA A 53 15.53 -14.87 -1.70
CA ALA A 53 15.58 -13.52 -1.11
C ALA A 53 14.91 -12.47 -2.03
N LYS A 54 14.94 -12.67 -3.35
CA LYS A 54 14.30 -11.79 -4.33
C LYS A 54 12.78 -11.81 -4.19
N ASP A 55 12.18 -12.97 -3.95
CA ASP A 55 10.74 -13.11 -3.78
C ASP A 55 10.28 -12.42 -2.49
N VAL A 56 11.04 -12.59 -1.40
CA VAL A 56 10.79 -11.91 -0.12
C VAL A 56 10.79 -10.38 -0.31
N VAL A 57 11.81 -9.84 -0.98
CA VAL A 57 11.91 -8.40 -1.25
C VAL A 57 10.76 -7.92 -2.15
N TYR A 58 10.33 -8.73 -3.13
CA TYR A 58 9.17 -8.41 -3.96
C TYR A 58 7.91 -8.23 -3.12
N TYR A 59 7.59 -9.19 -2.24
CA TYR A 59 6.42 -9.08 -1.37
C TYR A 59 6.47 -7.86 -0.44
N ILE A 60 7.63 -7.59 0.15
CA ILE A 60 7.82 -6.41 1.00
C ILE A 60 7.58 -5.13 0.19
N ARG A 61 8.10 -5.04 -1.04
CA ARG A 61 7.89 -3.88 -1.91
C ARG A 61 6.44 -3.72 -2.35
N GLU A 62 5.74 -4.80 -2.67
CA GLU A 62 4.32 -4.74 -3.03
C GLU A 62 3.44 -4.35 -1.84
N HIS A 63 3.80 -4.77 -0.61
CA HIS A 63 3.15 -4.27 0.60
C HIS A 63 3.29 -2.75 0.74
N TRP A 64 4.50 -2.20 0.58
CA TRP A 64 4.73 -0.75 0.50
C TRP A 64 4.01 -0.08 -0.68
N GLY A 65 3.72 -0.85 -1.73
CA GLY A 65 2.88 -0.44 -2.84
C GLY A 65 1.49 -0.01 -2.41
N ILE A 66 0.93 -0.55 -1.32
CA ILE A 66 -0.37 -0.13 -0.80
C ILE A 66 -0.31 1.33 -0.33
N GLU A 67 0.71 1.71 0.42
CA GLU A 67 0.85 3.08 0.92
C GLU A 67 1.03 4.07 -0.25
N ASN A 68 1.96 3.76 -1.15
CA ASN A 68 2.27 4.64 -2.28
C ASN A 68 1.16 4.71 -3.33
N ARG A 69 0.53 3.58 -3.63
CA ARG A 69 -0.50 3.50 -4.67
C ARG A 69 -1.86 3.87 -4.09
N LEU A 70 -2.26 3.44 -2.90
CA LEU A 70 -3.59 3.73 -2.36
C LEU A 70 -3.62 4.98 -1.48
N HIS A 71 -2.96 4.94 -0.33
CA HIS A 71 -3.09 5.97 0.71
C HIS A 71 -2.65 7.34 0.22
N TRP A 72 -1.43 7.44 -0.32
CA TRP A 72 -0.94 8.71 -0.87
C TRP A 72 -1.88 9.30 -1.92
N ARG A 73 -2.50 8.46 -2.77
CA ARG A 73 -3.46 8.94 -3.77
C ARG A 73 -4.74 9.48 -3.14
N LEU A 74 -5.23 8.85 -2.07
CA LEU A 74 -6.38 9.34 -1.30
C LEU A 74 -6.06 10.70 -0.67
N ASP A 75 -4.87 10.84 -0.09
CA ASP A 75 -4.45 12.08 0.57
C ASP A 75 -4.31 13.22 -0.43
N VAL A 76 -3.53 13.03 -1.51
CA VAL A 76 -3.24 14.13 -2.44
C VAL A 76 -4.37 14.41 -3.43
N THR A 77 -5.08 13.37 -3.90
CA THR A 77 -6.13 13.55 -4.91
C THR A 77 -7.44 13.89 -4.23
N PHE A 78 -7.81 13.18 -3.16
CA PHE A 78 -9.10 13.32 -2.48
C PHE A 78 -9.06 14.17 -1.22
N LYS A 79 -7.88 14.68 -0.82
CA LYS A 79 -7.72 15.51 0.38
C LYS A 79 -8.29 14.81 1.61
N GLU A 80 -8.04 13.50 1.71
CA GLU A 80 -8.60 12.66 2.77
C GLU A 80 -8.23 13.19 4.15
N ASP A 81 -6.94 13.45 4.41
CA ASP A 81 -6.45 14.02 5.68
C ASP A 81 -7.08 15.37 6.04
N ALA A 82 -7.30 16.23 5.05
CA ALA A 82 -7.91 17.53 5.26
C ALA A 82 -9.43 17.46 5.51
N CYS A 83 -10.05 16.29 5.31
CA CYS A 83 -11.49 16.13 5.49
C CYS A 83 -11.87 16.13 6.97
N ARG A 84 -12.65 17.13 7.40
CA ARG A 84 -13.14 17.27 8.79
C ARG A 84 -14.49 16.60 9.06
N ALA A 85 -14.96 15.73 8.16
CA ALA A 85 -16.20 14.99 8.39
C ALA A 85 -15.99 13.95 9.51
N ARG A 86 -16.70 14.12 10.64
CA ARG A 86 -16.56 13.28 11.84
C ARG A 86 -17.90 12.74 12.40
N LYS A 87 -19.04 13.08 11.78
CA LYS A 87 -20.37 12.72 12.28
C LYS A 87 -20.78 11.33 11.80
N ASN A 88 -21.24 10.48 12.73
CA ASN A 88 -21.77 9.14 12.44
C ASN A 88 -20.80 8.33 11.57
N TYR A 89 -21.29 7.72 10.49
CA TYR A 89 -20.51 6.90 9.56
C TYR A 89 -19.78 7.70 8.47
N SER A 90 -19.64 9.02 8.61
CA SER A 90 -19.08 9.86 7.54
C SER A 90 -17.68 9.45 7.11
N ALA A 91 -16.80 9.11 8.06
CA ALA A 91 -15.43 8.70 7.76
C ALA A 91 -15.40 7.41 6.92
N ARG A 92 -16.17 6.39 7.33
CA ARG A 92 -16.26 5.10 6.61
C ARG A 92 -16.87 5.27 5.22
N ASN A 93 -17.99 6.00 5.12
CA ASN A 93 -18.69 6.20 3.86
C ASN A 93 -17.83 6.97 2.85
N LEU A 94 -17.17 8.05 3.29
CA LEU A 94 -16.27 8.82 2.43
C LEU A 94 -15.05 8.01 2.00
N ASN A 95 -14.45 7.23 2.90
CA ASN A 95 -13.31 6.37 2.55
C ASN A 95 -13.71 5.36 1.46
N LEU A 96 -14.87 4.71 1.62
CA LEU A 96 -15.41 3.77 0.64
C LEU A 96 -15.64 4.44 -0.72
N LEU A 97 -16.34 5.57 -0.75
CA LEU A 97 -16.62 6.32 -1.98
C LEU A 97 -15.33 6.77 -2.68
N ARG A 98 -14.34 7.26 -1.94
CA ARG A 98 -13.05 7.68 -2.51
C ARG A 98 -12.30 6.50 -3.12
N LYS A 99 -12.27 5.35 -2.44
CA LYS A 99 -11.62 4.14 -2.95
C LYS A 99 -12.30 3.63 -4.22
N PHE A 100 -13.63 3.57 -4.25
CA PHE A 100 -14.39 3.24 -5.47
C PHE A 100 -14.09 4.21 -6.61
N THR A 101 -14.16 5.51 -6.33
CA THR A 101 -13.87 6.56 -7.32
C THR A 101 -12.44 6.41 -7.86
N LEU A 102 -11.46 6.18 -7.00
CA LEU A 102 -10.07 5.96 -7.40
C LEU A 102 -9.91 4.72 -8.30
N ALA A 103 -10.58 3.61 -7.96
CA ALA A 103 -10.53 2.38 -8.74
C ALA A 103 -11.07 2.59 -10.17
N ILE A 104 -12.23 3.25 -10.31
CA ILE A 104 -12.86 3.52 -11.61
C ILE A 104 -12.03 4.52 -12.42
N LEU A 105 -11.55 5.59 -11.79
CA LEU A 105 -10.73 6.60 -12.45
C LEU A 105 -9.42 6.01 -13.01
N ARG A 106 -8.86 4.96 -12.38
CA ARG A 106 -7.63 4.31 -12.86
C ARG A 106 -7.80 3.51 -14.14
N GLN A 107 -8.99 2.98 -14.39
CA GLN A 107 -9.28 2.15 -15.57
C GLN A 107 -9.32 2.97 -16.86
N GLN A 108 -9.37 4.30 -16.77
CA GLN A 108 -9.41 5.17 -17.93
C GLN A 108 -8.07 5.17 -18.67
N ASN A 109 -8.11 4.90 -19.98
CA ASN A 109 -6.95 4.86 -20.86
C ASN A 109 -6.71 6.20 -21.58
N ASP A 110 -6.65 7.29 -20.83
CA ASP A 110 -6.30 8.61 -21.35
C ASP A 110 -5.04 9.18 -20.67
N LYS A 111 -4.50 10.27 -21.21
CA LYS A 111 -3.28 10.91 -20.69
C LYS A 111 -3.54 11.84 -19.49
N LEU A 112 -4.77 11.90 -18.97
CA LEU A 112 -5.13 12.83 -17.90
C LEU A 112 -4.68 12.29 -16.54
N SER A 113 -4.22 13.19 -15.66
CA SER A 113 -3.96 12.85 -14.26
C SER A 113 -5.26 12.50 -13.52
N LEU A 114 -5.19 11.75 -12.42
CA LEU A 114 -6.37 11.40 -11.61
C LEU A 114 -7.18 12.65 -11.17
N LYS A 115 -6.49 13.73 -10.82
CA LYS A 115 -7.10 15.03 -10.49
C LYS A 115 -7.85 15.61 -11.70
N ALA A 116 -7.22 15.58 -12.88
CA ALA A 116 -7.81 16.08 -14.11
C ALA A 116 -9.00 15.24 -14.58
N ARG A 117 -8.94 13.90 -14.47
CA ARG A 117 -10.08 13.00 -14.75
C ARG A 117 -11.27 13.34 -13.87
N ARG A 118 -11.07 13.50 -12.56
CA ARG A 118 -12.13 13.88 -11.62
C ARG A 118 -12.72 15.25 -11.94
N TRP A 119 -11.86 16.22 -12.25
CA TRP A 119 -12.30 17.56 -12.66
C TRP A 119 -13.14 17.50 -13.94
N LYS A 120 -12.68 16.77 -14.95
CA LYS A 120 -13.39 16.58 -16.22
C LYS A 120 -14.74 15.90 -16.03
N CYS A 121 -14.84 14.89 -15.16
CA CYS A 121 -16.12 14.27 -14.77
C CYS A 121 -17.12 15.26 -14.18
N SER A 122 -16.63 16.32 -13.51
CA SER A 122 -17.49 17.36 -12.92
C SER A 122 -18.01 18.36 -13.95
N LEU A 123 -17.35 18.47 -15.11
CA LEU A 123 -17.67 19.44 -16.15
C LEU A 123 -18.37 18.83 -17.37
N GLN A 124 -18.09 17.56 -17.68
CA GLN A 124 -18.54 16.90 -18.91
C GLN A 124 -19.33 15.63 -18.58
N PRO A 125 -20.68 15.68 -18.68
CA PRO A 125 -21.54 14.54 -18.39
C PRO A 125 -21.21 13.30 -19.23
N ASP A 126 -20.84 13.48 -20.50
CA ASP A 126 -20.50 12.35 -21.37
C ASP A 126 -19.21 11.65 -20.94
N TYR A 127 -18.21 12.42 -20.48
CA TYR A 127 -17.00 11.84 -19.90
C TYR A 127 -17.32 11.14 -18.58
N LEU A 128 -18.20 11.69 -17.74
CA LEU A 128 -18.65 11.02 -16.52
C LEU A 128 -19.34 9.69 -16.83
N LYS A 129 -20.27 9.65 -17.80
CA LYS A 129 -20.96 8.41 -18.23
C LYS A 129 -19.97 7.37 -18.71
N LYS A 130 -19.03 7.76 -19.59
CA LYS A 130 -17.92 6.90 -20.03
C LYS A 130 -17.14 6.33 -18.85
N VAL A 131 -16.79 7.16 -17.87
CA VAL A 131 -16.03 6.72 -16.69
C VAL A 131 -16.83 5.73 -15.85
N LEU A 132 -18.14 5.94 -15.72
CA LEU A 132 -19.04 5.07 -14.96
C LEU A 132 -19.48 3.80 -15.71
N GLY A 133 -19.25 3.72 -17.03
CA GLY A 133 -19.64 2.58 -17.85
C GLY A 133 -21.10 2.60 -18.30
N PHE A 134 -21.70 3.79 -18.42
CA PHE A 134 -23.04 4.01 -19.00
C PHE A 134 -22.98 4.41 -20.48
#